data_AF-A0A920G763-F1
#
_entry.id   AF-A0A920G763-F1
#
_cell.length_a   1.000
_cell.length_b   1.000
_cell.length_c   1.000
_cell.angle_alpha   90.00
_cell.angle_beta   90.00
_cell.angle_gamma   90.00
#
_symmetry.space_group_name_H-M   'P 1'
#
loop_
_entity.id
_entity.type
_entity.pdbx_description
1 polymer ?
#
loop_
_entity_poly.entity_id
_entity_poly.type
_entity_poly.pdbx_seq_one_letter_code
_entity_poly.pdbx_strand_id
1 'polypeptide(L)'
;MFYRLNWLAAALALSASAMLAVADETGADSIAPEDTEDEAETYAEVIEGDAVFEGLFTFYRDRETGETTLRIAPEQFEDEYIYFAHIEDGVVDAGSFRGAYGPRFVFTLERRFDKVAIVRENTAFYFDPDNAISRASEANIARAVLAVQEVVAEDQETGAILIEADSLFLSESWTQLSPSRDPDADPSREFTVGEFDAEKSQILGVRSYPLNTDIEVEYVFHNPKPLVYGSDAVTDPRNISVKVLHSLIEMPENDYQPRFADPRLGSFNQRVTDLTSAESAPFRDVINRWHLVKKDPSAALSDPVEPITWWIENTTPVEWRPLFNRRTGREQGF
;
A
#
# COMPACT_ATOMS: atom_id res chain seq x y z
N MET A 1 -28.08 69.61 -14.64
CA MET A 1 -27.73 70.81 -13.84
C MET A 1 -26.21 70.79 -13.65
N PHE A 2 -25.52 71.71 -14.32
CA PHE A 2 -24.11 72.17 -14.17
C PHE A 2 -22.90 71.20 -14.20
N TYR A 3 -22.21 71.16 -15.36
CA TYR A 3 -20.82 71.63 -15.60
C TYR A 3 -19.73 71.47 -14.50
N ARG A 4 -18.66 70.67 -14.75
CA ARG A 4 -17.33 71.10 -15.26
C ARG A 4 -16.21 70.06 -15.04
N LEU A 5 -15.40 69.96 -16.09
CA LEU A 5 -14.08 69.34 -16.21
C LEU A 5 -13.03 70.17 -15.43
N ASN A 6 -12.00 69.55 -14.84
CA ASN A 6 -10.61 69.97 -15.10
C ASN A 6 -9.48 69.05 -14.51
N TRP A 7 -8.59 68.56 -15.41
CA TRP A 7 -7.10 68.34 -15.39
C TRP A 7 -6.45 67.57 -14.21
N LEU A 8 -5.27 66.92 -14.28
CA LEU A 8 -4.06 67.09 -15.11
C LEU A 8 -3.14 65.83 -15.02
N ALA A 9 -2.65 65.39 -16.18
CA ALA A 9 -1.38 64.72 -16.59
C ALA A 9 -0.32 64.26 -15.53
N ALA A 10 0.21 63.02 -15.62
CA ALA A 10 1.49 62.59 -16.26
C ALA A 10 2.76 62.90 -15.40
N ALA A 11 3.87 62.16 -15.37
CA ALA A 11 4.32 60.85 -15.86
C ALA A 11 5.72 60.60 -15.22
N LEU A 12 6.10 59.31 -15.10
CA LEU A 12 7.44 58.69 -15.14
C LEU A 12 8.73 59.54 -14.96
N ALA A 13 9.63 59.07 -14.08
CA ALA A 13 11.07 59.02 -14.33
C ALA A 13 11.78 57.99 -13.44
N LEU A 14 12.57 57.11 -14.08
CA LEU A 14 13.59 56.23 -13.47
C LEU A 14 14.70 57.06 -12.80
N SER A 15 15.28 56.53 -11.72
CA SER A 15 16.70 56.74 -11.41
C SER A 15 17.30 55.53 -10.70
N ALA A 16 18.29 54.93 -11.37
CA ALA A 16 19.27 54.04 -10.77
C ALA A 16 20.24 54.86 -9.91
N SER A 17 20.62 54.35 -8.74
CA SER A 17 21.76 54.86 -7.97
C SER A 17 22.71 53.72 -7.64
N ALA A 18 23.98 54.01 -7.92
CA ALA A 18 25.13 53.14 -7.88
C ALA A 18 25.62 52.80 -6.46
N MET A 19 26.44 51.75 -6.43
CA MET A 19 27.22 51.20 -5.31
C MET A 19 27.95 52.24 -4.44
N LEU A 20 28.00 51.95 -3.13
CA LEU A 20 29.19 52.21 -2.32
C LEU A 20 29.70 50.88 -1.76
N ALA A 21 30.92 50.53 -2.15
CA ALA A 21 31.71 49.48 -1.53
C ALA A 21 32.23 49.97 -0.17
N VAL A 22 32.09 49.13 0.86
CA VAL A 22 32.94 49.14 2.05
C VAL A 22 33.62 47.79 2.06
N ALA A 23 34.92 47.80 1.79
CA ALA A 23 35.80 46.68 2.06
C ALA A 23 36.07 46.65 3.57
N ASP A 24 35.79 45.53 4.21
CA ASP A 24 36.33 45.20 5.51
C ASP A 24 37.10 43.88 5.35
N GLU A 25 38.42 43.97 5.52
CA GLU A 25 39.33 42.83 5.52
C GLU A 25 39.20 42.12 6.86
N THR A 26 38.52 40.97 6.89
CA THR A 26 38.77 39.97 7.92
C THR A 26 38.82 38.60 7.26
N GLY A 27 39.99 37.96 7.36
CA GLY A 27 40.21 36.60 6.91
C GLY A 27 39.33 35.65 7.71
N ALA A 28 38.46 34.95 7.00
CA ALA A 28 37.80 33.75 7.45
C ALA A 28 37.90 32.76 6.28
N ASP A 29 38.48 31.59 6.54
CA ASP A 29 38.49 30.44 5.65
C ASP A 29 37.07 30.20 5.12
N SER A 30 36.86 30.51 3.85
CA SER A 30 35.68 30.04 3.13
C SER A 30 35.93 28.59 2.76
N ILE A 31 35.51 27.67 3.63
CA ILE A 31 35.21 26.30 3.21
C ILE A 31 34.04 26.44 2.24
N ALA A 32 34.34 26.43 0.94
CA ALA A 32 33.33 26.21 -0.08
C ALA A 32 32.69 24.83 0.20
N PRO A 33 31.36 24.70 0.16
CA PRO A 33 30.78 23.36 0.07
C PRO A 33 31.26 22.79 -1.26
N GLU A 34 31.93 21.64 -1.21
CA GLU A 34 32.03 20.76 -2.37
C GLU A 34 30.58 20.35 -2.69
N ASP A 35 29.97 21.03 -3.66
CA ASP A 35 28.86 20.47 -4.43
C ASP A 35 29.46 19.31 -5.25
N THR A 36 29.57 18.15 -4.62
CA THR A 36 29.49 16.89 -5.35
C THR A 36 28.03 16.74 -5.74
N GLU A 37 27.67 17.28 -6.90
CA GLU A 37 26.52 16.77 -7.64
C GLU A 37 26.86 15.32 -7.96
N ASP A 38 26.40 14.38 -7.11
CA ASP A 38 26.40 12.97 -7.45
C ASP A 38 25.59 12.84 -8.75
N GLU A 39 26.27 12.49 -9.84
CA GLU A 39 25.66 12.28 -11.14
C GLU A 39 24.63 11.16 -10.97
N ALA A 40 23.34 11.47 -11.17
CA ALA A 40 22.27 10.51 -10.95
C ALA A 40 22.52 9.23 -11.77
N GLU A 41 22.55 8.09 -11.09
CA GLU A 41 22.83 6.79 -11.71
C GLU A 41 21.82 6.51 -12.83
N THR A 42 22.29 5.91 -13.91
CA THR A 42 21.41 5.52 -15.01
C THR A 42 20.58 4.31 -14.62
N TYR A 43 19.41 4.15 -15.25
CA TYR A 43 18.53 3.00 -15.02
C TYR A 43 19.25 1.64 -15.10
N ALA A 44 20.15 1.49 -16.06
CA ALA A 44 20.89 0.24 -16.26
C ALA A 44 21.96 0.01 -15.19
N GLU A 45 22.57 1.07 -14.66
CA GLU A 45 23.56 0.99 -13.58
C GLU A 45 22.89 0.58 -12.26
N VAL A 46 21.73 1.15 -11.94
CA VAL A 46 20.99 0.86 -10.68
C VAL A 46 20.63 -0.62 -10.54
N ILE A 47 20.42 -1.35 -11.65
CA ILE A 47 20.00 -2.77 -11.63
C ILE A 47 21.09 -3.71 -12.14
N GLU A 48 22.31 -3.22 -12.33
CA GLU A 48 23.38 -4.01 -12.93
C GLU A 48 23.77 -5.18 -12.04
N GLY A 49 23.55 -6.41 -12.52
CA GLY A 49 23.96 -7.62 -11.79
C GLY A 49 22.92 -8.15 -10.79
N ASP A 50 21.79 -7.47 -10.66
CA ASP A 50 20.71 -7.84 -9.74
C ASP A 50 20.05 -9.19 -10.08
N ALA A 51 19.44 -9.78 -9.05
CA ALA A 51 18.44 -10.81 -9.24
C ALA A 51 17.11 -10.17 -9.68
N VAL A 52 16.55 -10.68 -10.78
CA VAL A 52 15.29 -10.17 -11.35
C VAL A 52 14.11 -11.06 -10.96
N PHE A 53 13.03 -10.45 -10.49
CA PHE A 53 11.77 -11.11 -10.15
C PHE A 53 10.65 -10.56 -11.03
N GLU A 54 10.48 -11.14 -12.22
CA GLU A 54 9.47 -10.72 -13.20
C GLU A 54 8.06 -11.23 -12.84
N GLY A 55 7.04 -10.42 -13.08
CA GLY A 55 5.62 -10.73 -12.85
C GLY A 55 4.77 -9.47 -12.94
N LEU A 56 3.68 -9.39 -12.16
CA LEU A 56 2.78 -8.23 -12.11
C LEU A 56 3.57 -6.94 -11.82
N PHE A 57 4.38 -6.98 -10.76
CA PHE A 57 5.42 -5.99 -10.49
C PHE A 57 6.79 -6.64 -10.63
N THR A 58 7.71 -5.95 -11.31
CA THR A 58 9.08 -6.45 -11.45
C THR A 58 9.96 -5.86 -10.36
N PHE A 59 10.63 -6.72 -9.61
CA PHE A 59 11.60 -6.31 -8.59
C PHE A 59 13.02 -6.70 -9.03
N TYR A 60 13.98 -5.87 -8.65
CA TYR A 60 15.40 -6.15 -8.74
C TYR A 60 15.99 -6.18 -7.34
N ARG A 61 16.93 -7.09 -7.10
CA ARG A 61 17.63 -7.19 -5.82
C ARG A 61 19.13 -7.34 -6.03
N ASP A 62 19.88 -6.45 -5.42
CA ASP A 62 21.32 -6.55 -5.35
C ASP A 62 21.73 -7.81 -4.58
N ARG A 63 22.70 -8.55 -5.13
CA ARG A 63 23.09 -9.86 -4.59
C ARG A 63 24.07 -9.76 -3.43
N GLU A 64 24.70 -8.62 -3.23
CA GLU A 64 25.71 -8.37 -2.21
C GLU A 64 25.12 -7.65 -0.99
N THR A 65 24.39 -6.55 -1.20
CA THR A 65 23.75 -5.71 -0.19
C THR A 65 22.35 -6.23 0.18
N GLY A 66 21.64 -6.84 -0.78
CA GLY A 66 20.25 -7.24 -0.62
C GLY A 66 19.24 -6.11 -0.83
N GLU A 67 19.72 -4.92 -1.19
CA GLU A 67 18.87 -3.76 -1.51
C GLU A 67 17.91 -4.11 -2.65
N THR A 68 16.67 -3.66 -2.52
CA THR A 68 15.61 -4.03 -3.44
C THR A 68 15.00 -2.81 -4.10
N THR A 69 14.90 -2.84 -5.43
CA THR A 69 14.21 -1.82 -6.21
C THR A 69 12.96 -2.41 -6.88
N LEU A 70 11.96 -1.55 -7.07
CA LEU A 70 10.71 -1.86 -7.74
C LEU A 70 10.62 -1.08 -9.04
N ARG A 71 10.38 -1.79 -10.15
CA ARG A 71 10.04 -1.19 -11.43
C ARG A 71 8.55 -0.94 -11.55
N ILE A 72 8.21 0.26 -12.01
CA ILE A 72 6.84 0.65 -12.35
C ILE A 72 6.83 1.07 -13.83
N ALA A 73 6.06 0.36 -14.65
CA ALA A 73 5.84 0.69 -16.05
C ALA A 73 4.78 1.80 -16.19
N PRO A 74 4.80 2.61 -17.28
CA PRO A 74 3.84 3.68 -17.49
C PRO A 74 2.37 3.24 -17.40
N GLU A 75 2.05 2.06 -17.92
CA GLU A 75 0.68 1.53 -17.93
C GLU A 75 0.16 1.27 -16.50
N GLN A 76 1.06 0.94 -15.56
CA GLN A 76 0.68 0.60 -14.19
C GLN A 76 0.17 1.81 -13.38
N PHE A 77 0.33 3.03 -13.87
CA PHE A 77 -0.28 4.22 -13.29
C PHE A 77 -1.76 4.39 -13.65
N GLU A 78 -2.26 3.65 -14.65
CA GLU A 78 -3.65 3.70 -15.11
C GLU A 78 -4.53 2.63 -14.43
N ASP A 79 -3.90 1.72 -13.68
CA ASP A 79 -4.53 0.55 -13.09
C ASP A 79 -4.77 0.69 -11.57
N GLU A 80 -5.80 -0.03 -11.12
CA GLU A 80 -6.04 -0.30 -9.70
C GLU A 80 -5.48 -1.70 -9.34
N TYR A 81 -5.01 -1.85 -8.11
CA TYR A 81 -4.47 -3.10 -7.59
C TYR A 81 -5.09 -3.43 -6.23
N ILE A 82 -5.23 -4.72 -5.91
CA ILE A 82 -5.65 -5.18 -4.60
C ILE A 82 -4.41 -5.43 -3.75
N TYR A 83 -4.39 -4.86 -2.55
CA TYR A 83 -3.38 -5.10 -1.54
C TYR A 83 -3.94 -5.96 -0.41
N PHE A 84 -3.15 -6.94 0.03
CA PHE A 84 -3.36 -7.71 1.26
C PHE A 84 -2.08 -7.73 2.09
N ALA A 85 -2.21 -7.51 3.40
CA ALA A 85 -1.21 -7.89 4.38
C ALA A 85 -1.67 -9.16 5.12
N HIS A 86 -0.78 -10.14 5.26
CA HIS A 86 -1.03 -11.37 5.99
C HIS A 86 0.14 -11.68 6.92
N ILE A 87 -0.14 -12.01 8.18
CA ILE A 87 0.92 -12.40 9.12
C ILE A 87 1.27 -13.87 8.88
N GLU A 88 2.45 -14.13 8.34
CA GLU A 88 2.99 -15.49 8.17
C GLU A 88 3.48 -16.08 9.48
N ASP A 89 4.03 -15.23 10.35
CA ASP A 89 4.45 -15.62 11.69
C ASP A 89 4.53 -14.41 12.64
N GLY A 90 4.38 -14.68 13.93
CA GLY A 90 4.39 -13.67 14.97
C GLY A 90 3.88 -14.23 16.30
N VAL A 91 4.09 -13.46 17.37
CA VAL A 91 3.69 -13.86 18.72
C VAL A 91 2.42 -13.14 19.17
N VAL A 92 1.48 -13.88 19.76
CA VAL A 92 0.16 -13.36 20.18
C VAL A 92 0.30 -12.20 21.15
N ASP A 93 1.33 -12.19 22.00
CA ASP A 93 1.69 -11.08 22.90
C ASP A 93 1.88 -9.75 22.14
N ALA A 94 2.38 -9.81 20.91
CA ALA A 94 2.57 -8.67 20.02
C ALA A 94 1.32 -8.30 19.20
N GLY A 95 0.18 -8.99 19.43
CA GLY A 95 -1.03 -8.82 18.63
C GLY A 95 -0.96 -9.47 17.23
N SER A 96 0.10 -10.24 16.96
CA SER A 96 0.36 -10.88 15.67
C SER A 96 0.40 -12.40 15.83
N PHE A 97 -0.10 -13.16 14.87
CA PHE A 97 0.02 -14.62 14.88
C PHE A 97 -0.12 -15.16 13.46
N ARG A 98 0.48 -16.33 13.20
CA ARG A 98 0.38 -17.02 11.91
C ARG A 98 -1.08 -17.17 11.47
N GLY A 99 -1.40 -16.68 10.28
CA GLY A 99 -2.74 -16.71 9.72
C GLY A 99 -3.58 -15.46 10.01
N ALA A 100 -3.08 -14.49 10.77
CA ALA A 100 -3.79 -13.26 11.03
C ALA A 100 -3.90 -12.41 9.75
N TYR A 101 -5.11 -11.95 9.45
CA TYR A 101 -5.36 -11.05 8.33
C TYR A 101 -5.10 -9.60 8.76
N GLY A 102 -4.22 -8.92 8.02
CA GLY A 102 -4.02 -7.48 8.11
C GLY A 102 -4.99 -6.70 7.22
N PRO A 103 -4.65 -5.43 6.92
CA PRO A 103 -5.42 -4.61 5.99
C PRO A 103 -5.58 -5.25 4.61
N ARG A 104 -6.74 -5.01 4.01
CA ARG A 104 -7.01 -5.30 2.61
C ARG A 104 -7.70 -4.09 1.98
N PHE A 105 -7.20 -3.61 0.85
CA PHE A 105 -7.77 -2.45 0.18
C PHE A 105 -7.35 -2.39 -1.28
N VAL A 106 -8.04 -1.55 -2.03
CA VAL A 106 -7.65 -1.17 -3.40
C VAL A 106 -6.69 0.00 -3.32
N PHE A 107 -5.65 0.00 -4.14
CA PHE A 107 -4.72 1.11 -4.26
C PHE A 107 -4.38 1.41 -5.72
N THR A 108 -3.96 2.65 -5.96
CA THR A 108 -3.44 3.15 -7.22
C THR A 108 -2.03 3.70 -7.01
N LEU A 109 -1.29 3.82 -8.11
CA LEU A 109 0.00 4.50 -8.16
C LEU A 109 -0.20 5.85 -8.86
N GLU A 110 0.38 6.90 -8.29
CA GLU A 110 0.33 8.23 -8.87
C GLU A 110 1.73 8.79 -9.06
N ARG A 111 2.11 9.08 -10.30
CA ARG A 111 3.34 9.85 -10.55
C ARG A 111 3.14 11.31 -10.14
N ARG A 112 4.04 11.80 -9.28
CA ARG A 112 4.08 13.17 -8.77
C ARG A 112 5.47 13.74 -8.99
N PHE A 113 5.67 14.33 -10.17
CA PHE A 113 6.99 14.83 -10.59
C PHE A 113 8.04 13.72 -10.58
N ASP A 114 9.03 13.84 -9.71
CA ASP A 114 10.14 12.94 -9.41
C ASP A 114 9.81 11.88 -8.34
N LYS A 115 8.53 11.75 -7.97
CA LYS A 115 8.07 10.81 -6.94
C LYS A 115 6.91 9.95 -7.41
N VAL A 116 6.70 8.84 -6.72
CA VAL A 116 5.52 7.99 -6.84
C VAL A 116 4.78 7.98 -5.52
N ALA A 117 3.48 8.24 -5.56
CA ALA A 117 2.60 8.10 -4.40
C ALA A 117 1.79 6.80 -4.53
N ILE A 118 1.66 6.09 -3.41
CA ILE A 118 0.75 4.96 -3.26
C ILE A 118 -0.49 5.47 -2.55
N VAL A 119 -1.62 5.36 -3.24
CA VAL A 119 -2.87 5.96 -2.78
C VAL A 119 -3.90 4.87 -2.60
N ARG A 120 -4.49 4.81 -1.41
CA ARG A 120 -5.58 3.89 -1.13
C ARG A 120 -6.91 4.47 -1.63
N GLU A 121 -7.65 3.64 -2.35
CA GLU A 121 -8.95 3.98 -2.88
C GLU A 121 -10.08 3.78 -1.86
N ASN A 122 -11.06 4.68 -1.91
CA ASN A 122 -12.25 4.60 -1.07
C ASN A 122 -13.35 3.81 -1.77
N THR A 123 -13.59 2.59 -1.30
CA THR A 123 -14.65 1.70 -1.81
C THR A 123 -15.92 1.70 -0.95
N ALA A 124 -16.03 2.62 0.01
CA ALA A 124 -17.17 2.68 0.95
C ALA A 124 -18.36 3.48 0.41
N PHE A 125 -18.16 4.27 -0.64
CA PHE A 125 -19.16 5.17 -1.19
C PHE A 125 -19.49 4.83 -2.64
N TYR A 126 -20.75 5.01 -3.00
CA TYR A 126 -21.25 4.92 -4.35
C TYR A 126 -21.88 6.25 -4.75
N PHE A 127 -21.63 6.66 -5.98
CA PHE A 127 -22.32 7.77 -6.63
C PHE A 127 -22.92 7.29 -7.94
N ASP A 128 -24.22 7.52 -8.13
CA ASP A 128 -24.86 7.31 -9.43
C ASP A 128 -24.22 8.24 -10.49
N PRO A 129 -23.58 7.71 -11.55
CA PRO A 129 -22.94 8.51 -12.58
C PRO A 129 -23.89 9.49 -13.28
N ASP A 130 -25.17 9.15 -13.40
CA ASP A 130 -26.19 9.99 -14.04
C ASP A 130 -26.67 11.13 -13.13
N ASN A 131 -26.32 11.09 -11.84
CA ASN A 131 -26.68 12.11 -10.87
C ASN A 131 -25.68 13.28 -10.88
N ALA A 132 -26.18 14.52 -10.82
CA ALA A 132 -25.34 15.71 -10.79
C ALA A 132 -24.31 15.76 -9.64
N ILE A 133 -24.59 15.09 -8.51
CA ILE A 133 -23.70 15.00 -7.35
C ILE A 133 -22.43 14.23 -7.68
N SER A 134 -22.45 13.28 -8.64
CA SER A 134 -21.28 12.47 -9.02
C SER A 134 -20.08 13.30 -9.46
N ARG A 135 -20.30 14.51 -10.02
CA ARG A 135 -19.24 15.45 -10.37
C ARG A 135 -18.43 15.96 -9.17
N ALA A 136 -18.94 15.76 -7.96
CA ALA A 136 -18.29 16.06 -6.70
C ALA A 136 -18.07 14.79 -5.88
N SER A 137 -17.88 13.62 -6.53
CA SER A 137 -17.66 12.34 -5.85
C SER A 137 -16.52 12.41 -4.84
N GLU A 138 -15.45 13.13 -5.16
CA GLU A 138 -14.28 13.30 -4.31
C GLU A 138 -14.44 14.37 -3.21
N ALA A 139 -15.52 15.15 -3.24
CA ALA A 139 -15.69 16.25 -2.30
C ALA A 139 -15.97 15.71 -0.89
N ASN A 140 -15.20 16.17 0.09
CA ASN A 140 -15.23 15.69 1.48
C ASN A 140 -14.88 14.20 1.67
N ILE A 141 -14.29 13.57 0.64
CA ILE A 141 -13.59 12.30 0.80
C ILE A 141 -12.10 12.61 0.96
N ALA A 142 -11.52 12.19 2.07
CA ALA A 142 -10.10 12.36 2.30
C ALA A 142 -9.32 11.34 1.45
N ARG A 143 -8.39 11.84 0.63
CA ARG A 143 -7.46 10.99 -0.12
C ARG A 143 -6.44 10.38 0.83
N ALA A 144 -6.22 9.08 0.72
CA ALA A 144 -5.31 8.33 1.58
C ALA A 144 -3.98 8.06 0.86
N VAL A 145 -3.12 9.07 0.82
CA VAL A 145 -1.73 8.89 0.36
C VAL A 145 -0.96 8.18 1.47
N LEU A 146 -0.67 6.91 1.28
CA LEU A 146 -0.06 6.06 2.32
C LEU A 146 1.46 6.22 2.35
N ALA A 147 2.09 6.18 1.17
CA ALA A 147 3.52 6.32 1.03
C ALA A 147 3.86 7.14 -0.21
N VAL A 148 5.01 7.80 -0.18
CA VAL A 148 5.60 8.51 -1.32
C VAL A 148 7.06 8.11 -1.42
N GLN A 149 7.51 7.67 -2.59
CA GLN A 149 8.87 7.22 -2.84
C GLN A 149 9.49 8.06 -3.95
N GLU A 150 10.78 8.33 -3.85
CA GLU A 150 11.53 9.04 -4.88
C GLU A 150 11.85 8.09 -6.05
N VAL A 151 11.87 8.64 -7.26
CA VAL A 151 12.30 7.91 -8.45
C VAL A 151 13.83 7.92 -8.48
N VAL A 152 14.45 6.75 -8.37
CA VAL A 152 15.91 6.63 -8.38
C VAL A 152 16.49 6.61 -9.79
N ALA A 153 15.74 6.09 -10.75
CA ALA A 153 16.11 6.16 -12.16
C ALA A 153 14.90 5.99 -13.08
N GLU A 154 15.02 6.47 -14.32
CA GLU A 154 14.02 6.34 -15.37
C GLU A 154 14.67 5.84 -16.67
N ASP A 155 14.07 4.80 -17.24
CA ASP A 155 14.43 4.30 -18.57
C ASP A 155 13.86 5.25 -19.63
N GLN A 156 14.76 5.91 -20.36
CA GLN A 156 14.40 6.89 -21.40
C GLN A 156 13.75 6.24 -22.64
N GLU A 157 13.92 4.94 -22.86
CA GLU A 157 13.32 4.23 -23.99
C GLU A 157 11.90 3.77 -23.69
N THR A 158 11.68 3.19 -22.50
CA THR A 158 10.39 2.60 -22.12
C THR A 158 9.52 3.51 -21.26
N GLY A 159 10.10 4.53 -20.62
CA GLY A 159 9.42 5.37 -19.63
C GLY A 159 9.17 4.67 -18.29
N ALA A 160 9.69 3.45 -18.11
CA ALA A 160 9.61 2.75 -16.84
C ALA A 160 10.54 3.42 -15.81
N ILE A 161 10.08 3.46 -14.56
CA ILE A 161 10.83 4.06 -13.47
C ILE A 161 11.22 3.01 -12.43
N LEU A 162 12.26 3.32 -11.65
CA LEU A 162 12.65 2.56 -10.47
C LEU A 162 12.37 3.39 -9.21
N ILE A 163 11.87 2.72 -8.18
CA ILE A 163 11.79 3.26 -6.82
C ILE A 163 12.46 2.27 -5.85
N GLU A 164 12.98 2.77 -4.74
CA GLU A 164 13.46 1.90 -3.66
C GLU A 164 12.30 1.16 -2.99
N ALA A 165 12.34 -0.17 -3.01
CA ALA A 165 11.34 -0.98 -2.33
C ALA A 165 11.61 -1.06 -0.82
N ASP A 166 12.87 -0.96 -0.40
CA ASP A 166 13.23 -1.08 1.01
C ASP A 166 12.66 0.08 1.84
N SER A 167 12.79 1.32 1.37
CA SER A 167 12.19 2.51 1.98
C SER A 167 10.65 2.38 2.15
N LEU A 168 10.03 1.58 1.29
CA LEU A 168 8.60 1.35 1.29
C LEU A 168 8.15 0.22 2.23
N PHE A 169 8.87 -0.91 2.23
CA PHE A 169 8.50 -2.11 2.99
C PHE A 169 9.23 -2.24 4.32
N LEU A 170 10.43 -1.69 4.47
CA LEU A 170 11.14 -1.56 5.75
C LEU A 170 10.73 -0.27 6.48
N SER A 171 9.44 0.01 6.45
CA SER A 171 8.79 1.08 7.19
C SER A 171 7.33 0.73 7.46
N GLU A 172 6.70 1.48 8.37
CA GLU A 172 5.26 1.34 8.62
C GLU A 172 4.42 2.32 7.77
N SER A 173 5.00 2.91 6.72
CA SER A 173 4.35 3.94 5.89
C SER A 173 3.23 3.35 5.02
N TRP A 174 3.45 2.22 4.33
CA TRP A 174 2.38 1.57 3.58
C TRP A 174 1.34 0.94 4.54
N THR A 175 1.81 0.20 5.54
CA THR A 175 0.96 -0.50 6.50
C THR A 175 1.54 -0.43 7.89
N GLN A 176 0.74 0.11 8.81
CA GLN A 176 1.01 0.02 10.23
C GLN A 176 0.79 -1.42 10.72
N LEU A 177 1.80 -1.97 11.38
CA LEU A 177 1.81 -3.28 12.01
C LEU A 177 1.87 -3.17 13.53
N SER A 178 2.57 -2.16 14.04
CA SER A 178 2.63 -1.85 15.46
C SER A 178 1.25 -1.48 15.99
N PRO A 179 0.82 -2.06 17.12
CA PRO A 179 -0.42 -1.65 17.76
C PRO A 179 -0.38 -0.18 18.15
N SER A 180 -1.51 0.52 17.93
CA SER A 180 -1.66 1.88 18.44
C SER A 180 -1.56 1.89 19.96
N ARG A 181 -0.60 2.66 20.49
CA ARG A 181 -0.40 2.76 21.94
C ARG A 181 -1.36 3.78 22.54
N ASP A 182 -2.06 3.39 23.61
CA ASP A 182 -2.70 4.37 24.48
C ASP A 182 -1.60 5.11 25.27
N PRO A 183 -1.46 6.44 25.10
CA PRO A 183 -0.42 7.20 25.78
C PRO A 183 -0.58 7.22 27.31
N ASP A 184 -1.79 6.99 27.82
CA ASP A 184 -2.12 7.00 29.25
C ASP A 184 -2.10 5.59 29.87
N ALA A 185 -1.93 4.54 29.06
CA ALA A 185 -1.83 3.18 29.57
C ALA A 185 -0.57 2.99 30.42
N ASP A 186 -0.75 2.26 31.53
CA ASP A 186 0.36 1.90 32.42
C ASP A 186 1.25 0.85 31.73
N PRO A 187 2.51 1.20 31.38
CA PRO A 187 3.40 0.33 30.62
C PRO A 187 3.86 -0.91 31.40
N SER A 188 3.55 -1.00 32.70
CA SER A 188 3.82 -2.19 33.52
C SER A 188 2.72 -3.25 33.46
N ARG A 189 1.57 -2.94 32.82
CA ARG A 189 0.41 -3.82 32.79
C ARG A 189 0.31 -4.65 31.52
N GLU A 190 0.84 -4.15 30.41
CA GLU A 190 0.69 -4.74 29.09
C GLU A 190 2.04 -4.90 28.40
N PHE A 191 2.17 -6.00 27.65
CA PHE A 191 3.34 -6.22 26.80
C PHE A 191 3.35 -5.20 25.66
N THR A 192 4.52 -4.68 25.32
CA THR A 192 4.70 -3.72 24.22
C THR A 192 5.90 -4.13 23.38
N VAL A 193 5.70 -4.13 22.06
CA VAL A 193 6.73 -4.55 21.09
C VAL A 193 7.88 -3.56 20.98
N GLY A 194 7.65 -2.28 21.33
CA GLY A 194 8.61 -1.21 21.18
C GLY A 194 8.42 -0.45 19.87
N GLU A 195 9.50 0.15 19.37
CA GLU A 195 9.52 0.93 18.13
C GLU A 195 10.01 0.07 16.97
N PHE A 196 9.56 0.36 15.76
CA PHE A 196 10.04 -0.31 14.56
C PHE A 196 11.55 -0.04 14.36
N ASP A 197 12.30 -1.07 13.99
CA ASP A 197 13.75 -1.06 13.82
C ASP A 197 14.09 -1.50 12.38
N ALA A 198 14.30 -0.53 11.49
CA ALA A 198 14.55 -0.77 10.07
C ALA A 198 15.85 -1.56 9.83
N GLU A 199 16.91 -1.29 10.61
CA GLU A 199 18.22 -1.92 10.45
C GLU A 199 18.20 -3.43 10.75
N LYS A 200 17.29 -3.86 11.64
CA LYS A 200 17.09 -5.28 11.96
C LYS A 200 16.01 -5.95 11.11
N SER A 201 15.24 -5.16 10.38
CA SER A 201 14.17 -5.64 9.51
C SER A 201 14.72 -5.96 8.12
N GLN A 202 14.08 -6.88 7.41
CA GLN A 202 14.58 -7.31 6.10
C GLN A 202 13.46 -7.84 5.22
N ILE A 203 13.51 -7.53 3.93
CA ILE A 203 12.71 -8.24 2.93
C ILE A 203 13.35 -9.61 2.69
N LEU A 204 12.71 -10.67 3.17
CA LEU A 204 13.19 -12.05 3.09
C LEU A 204 13.10 -12.62 1.67
N GLY A 205 12.06 -12.26 0.92
CA GLY A 205 11.88 -12.78 -0.43
C GLY A 205 10.81 -12.06 -1.23
N VAL A 206 10.95 -12.16 -2.55
CA VAL A 206 9.96 -11.66 -3.52
C VAL A 206 9.55 -12.81 -4.43
N ARG A 207 8.23 -12.98 -4.61
CA ARG A 207 7.64 -13.96 -5.52
C ARG A 207 6.69 -13.23 -6.44
N SER A 208 7.13 -12.98 -7.66
CA SER A 208 6.30 -12.29 -8.66
C SER A 208 5.78 -13.30 -9.70
N TYR A 209 4.50 -13.21 -9.98
CA TYR A 209 3.77 -14.01 -10.96
C TYR A 209 2.93 -13.08 -11.83
N PRO A 210 2.39 -13.52 -12.97
CA PRO A 210 1.66 -12.63 -13.88
C PRO A 210 0.50 -11.84 -13.25
N LEU A 211 -0.21 -12.43 -12.29
CA LEU A 211 -1.42 -11.84 -11.70
C LEU A 211 -1.24 -11.35 -10.25
N ASN A 212 -0.10 -11.64 -9.63
CA ASN A 212 0.19 -11.22 -8.26
C ASN A 212 1.69 -11.15 -7.98
N THR A 213 2.07 -10.28 -7.05
CA THR A 213 3.41 -10.18 -6.50
C THR A 213 3.36 -10.22 -4.99
N ASP A 214 4.07 -11.18 -4.39
CA ASP A 214 4.15 -11.34 -2.96
C ASP A 214 5.54 -10.94 -2.45
N ILE A 215 5.57 -10.10 -1.42
CA ILE A 215 6.78 -9.61 -0.75
C ILE A 215 6.75 -10.09 0.70
N GLU A 216 7.69 -10.94 1.07
CA GLU A 216 7.85 -11.49 2.42
C GLU A 216 8.83 -10.63 3.19
N VAL A 217 8.40 -10.06 4.31
CA VAL A 217 9.17 -9.09 5.11
C VAL A 217 9.18 -9.52 6.57
N GLU A 218 10.36 -9.53 7.17
CA GLU A 218 10.51 -9.63 8.62
C GLU A 218 10.65 -8.22 9.21
N TYR A 219 9.64 -7.82 9.98
CA TYR A 219 9.62 -6.58 10.73
C TYR A 219 10.11 -6.84 12.15
N VAL A 220 11.13 -6.10 12.58
CA VAL A 220 11.64 -6.17 13.95
C VAL A 220 11.25 -4.92 14.71
N PHE A 221 10.70 -5.12 15.90
CA PHE A 221 10.39 -4.07 16.86
C PHE A 221 11.34 -4.19 18.06
N HIS A 222 11.90 -3.05 18.46
CA HIS A 222 12.89 -2.97 19.51
C HIS A 222 12.36 -2.22 20.74
N ASN A 223 12.39 -2.90 21.88
CA ASN A 223 12.08 -2.36 23.19
C ASN A 223 13.30 -2.53 24.11
N PRO A 224 14.15 -1.51 24.32
CA PRO A 224 15.41 -1.70 25.03
C PRO A 224 15.24 -2.03 26.52
N LYS A 225 14.09 -1.69 27.13
CA LYS A 225 13.82 -1.85 28.57
C LYS A 225 12.37 -2.27 28.82
N PRO A 226 11.99 -3.51 28.44
CA PRO A 226 10.62 -3.98 28.63
C PRO A 226 10.30 -4.14 30.11
N LEU A 227 9.15 -3.63 30.54
CA LEU A 227 8.63 -3.81 31.90
C LEU A 227 7.83 -5.11 32.05
N VAL A 228 7.25 -5.58 30.95
CA VAL A 228 6.48 -6.82 30.83
C VAL A 228 7.19 -7.72 29.84
N TYR A 229 7.40 -8.99 30.20
CA TYR A 229 8.21 -9.93 29.43
C TYR A 229 7.39 -10.77 28.45
N GLY A 230 6.07 -10.67 28.49
CA GLY A 230 5.16 -11.49 27.70
C GLY A 230 5.04 -12.92 28.23
N SER A 231 4.46 -13.79 27.41
CA SER A 231 4.35 -15.23 27.66
C SER A 231 5.64 -15.99 27.32
N ASP A 232 5.66 -17.29 27.58
CA ASP A 232 6.77 -18.19 27.21
C ASP A 232 7.00 -18.28 25.68
N ALA A 233 6.07 -17.76 24.86
CA ALA A 233 6.25 -17.64 23.42
C ALA A 233 7.18 -16.48 23.03
N VAL A 234 7.40 -15.51 23.92
CA VAL A 234 8.34 -14.40 23.72
C VAL A 234 9.74 -14.86 24.13
N THR A 235 10.64 -15.00 23.15
CA THR A 235 12.01 -15.50 23.41
C THR A 235 12.88 -14.44 24.10
N ASP A 236 12.87 -13.20 23.60
CA ASP A 236 13.50 -12.05 24.25
C ASP A 236 12.55 -10.85 24.09
N PRO A 237 12.03 -10.27 25.18
CA PRO A 237 11.04 -9.19 25.10
C PRO A 237 11.61 -7.87 24.56
N ARG A 238 12.92 -7.80 24.28
CA ARG A 238 13.55 -6.61 23.72
C ARG A 238 13.49 -6.55 22.20
N ASN A 239 13.39 -7.69 21.52
CA ASN A 239 13.37 -7.74 20.05
C ASN A 239 12.27 -8.69 19.62
N ILE A 240 11.23 -8.15 19.00
CA ILE A 240 10.07 -8.90 18.55
C ILE A 240 10.02 -8.84 17.03
N SER A 241 10.10 -10.00 16.39
CA SER A 241 9.92 -10.10 14.95
C SER A 241 8.49 -10.50 14.59
N VAL A 242 8.00 -9.93 13.50
CA VAL A 242 6.73 -10.28 12.86
C VAL A 242 6.99 -10.48 11.38
N LYS A 243 6.62 -11.64 10.83
CA LYS A 243 6.74 -11.94 9.41
C LYS A 243 5.44 -11.63 8.71
N VAL A 244 5.50 -10.76 7.72
CA VAL A 244 4.34 -10.29 6.97
C VAL A 244 4.54 -10.58 5.50
N LEU A 245 3.51 -11.13 4.88
CA LEU A 245 3.38 -11.26 3.45
C LEU A 245 2.52 -10.11 2.92
N HIS A 246 3.11 -9.28 2.07
CA HIS A 246 2.43 -8.24 1.31
C HIS A 246 2.11 -8.81 -0.07
N SER A 247 0.83 -8.96 -0.39
CA SER A 247 0.38 -9.43 -1.69
C SER A 247 -0.23 -8.28 -2.47
N LEU A 248 0.36 -7.98 -3.63
CA LEU A 248 -0.17 -7.11 -4.66
C LEU A 248 -0.85 -7.99 -5.70
N ILE A 249 -2.10 -7.69 -6.06
CA ILE A 249 -2.90 -8.53 -6.95
C ILE A 249 -3.53 -7.64 -8.01
N GLU A 250 -3.52 -8.10 -9.26
CA GLU A 250 -4.20 -7.44 -10.38
C GLU A 250 -5.71 -7.33 -10.11
N MET A 251 -6.34 -6.23 -10.55
CA MET A 251 -7.79 -6.18 -10.56
C MET A 251 -8.38 -7.19 -11.54
N PRO A 252 -9.36 -8.00 -11.12
CA PRO A 252 -9.94 -9.00 -12.00
C PRO A 252 -10.84 -8.34 -13.05
N GLU A 253 -10.50 -8.53 -14.32
CA GLU A 253 -11.39 -8.20 -15.44
C GLU A 253 -12.46 -9.28 -15.62
N ASN A 254 -13.68 -9.02 -15.18
CA ASN A 254 -14.77 -9.98 -15.28
C ASN A 254 -16.16 -9.32 -15.38
N ASP A 255 -17.19 -10.18 -15.52
CA ASP A 255 -18.60 -9.77 -15.58
C ASP A 255 -19.31 -9.84 -14.22
N TYR A 256 -18.56 -9.82 -13.11
CA TYR A 256 -19.12 -10.00 -11.77
C TYR A 256 -20.22 -8.98 -11.48
N GLN A 257 -21.39 -9.49 -11.12
CA GLN A 257 -22.53 -8.66 -10.73
C GLN A 257 -22.68 -8.69 -9.20
N PRO A 258 -22.48 -7.56 -8.50
CA PRO A 258 -22.80 -7.47 -7.08
C PRO A 258 -24.28 -7.78 -6.83
N ARG A 259 -24.58 -8.32 -5.65
CA ARG A 259 -25.96 -8.52 -5.20
C ARG A 259 -26.15 -7.75 -3.91
N PHE A 260 -27.23 -6.98 -3.83
CA PHE A 260 -27.56 -6.25 -2.62
C PHE A 260 -27.78 -7.20 -1.45
N ALA A 261 -27.28 -6.79 -0.29
CA ALA A 261 -27.53 -7.47 0.96
C ALA A 261 -29.00 -7.31 1.35
N ASP A 262 -29.61 -8.39 1.80
CA ASP A 262 -30.94 -8.36 2.42
C ASP A 262 -30.73 -8.51 3.94
N PRO A 263 -31.08 -7.50 4.75
CA PRO A 263 -30.86 -7.54 6.20
C PRO A 263 -31.63 -8.65 6.91
N ARG A 264 -32.60 -9.29 6.26
CA ARG A 264 -33.35 -10.43 6.79
C ARG A 264 -32.59 -11.76 6.63
N LEU A 265 -31.55 -11.77 5.80
CA LEU A 265 -30.70 -12.94 5.54
C LEU A 265 -29.37 -12.77 6.27
N GLY A 266 -28.89 -13.84 6.89
CA GLY A 266 -27.52 -13.87 7.41
C GLY A 266 -26.53 -14.02 6.25
N SER A 267 -25.78 -12.97 5.96
CA SER A 267 -24.68 -12.98 4.98
C SER A 267 -23.50 -12.14 5.45
N PHE A 268 -22.32 -12.44 4.91
CA PHE A 268 -21.19 -11.53 5.00
C PHE A 268 -21.39 -10.42 3.96
N ASN A 269 -21.35 -9.17 4.40
CA ASN A 269 -21.65 -8.02 3.56
C ASN A 269 -20.45 -7.08 3.50
N GLN A 270 -20.26 -6.47 2.34
CA GLN A 270 -19.46 -5.28 2.17
C GLN A 270 -20.40 -4.08 2.28
N ARG A 271 -20.08 -3.15 3.17
CA ARG A 271 -20.88 -1.93 3.37
C ARG A 271 -20.56 -0.91 2.30
N VAL A 272 -21.60 -0.34 1.71
CA VAL A 272 -21.49 0.73 0.71
C VAL A 272 -22.62 1.71 0.96
N THR A 273 -22.32 3.01 0.97
CA THR A 273 -23.33 4.06 1.13
C THR A 273 -23.54 4.79 -0.19
N ASP A 274 -24.79 4.89 -0.62
CA ASP A 274 -25.17 5.68 -1.79
C ASP A 274 -25.25 7.16 -1.41
N LEU A 275 -24.23 7.94 -1.79
CA LEU A 275 -24.16 9.37 -1.50
C LEU A 275 -24.99 10.23 -2.45
N THR A 276 -25.70 9.61 -3.40
CA THR A 276 -26.65 10.27 -4.31
C THR A 276 -28.10 10.09 -3.90
N SER A 277 -28.37 9.25 -2.91
CA SER A 277 -29.71 9.01 -2.36
C SER A 277 -30.12 10.08 -1.33
N ALA A 278 -31.40 10.46 -1.35
CA ALA A 278 -32.01 11.36 -0.37
C ALA A 278 -32.64 10.63 0.83
N GLU A 279 -32.54 9.29 0.86
CA GLU A 279 -33.09 8.50 1.95
C GLU A 279 -32.31 8.67 3.26
N SER A 280 -32.97 8.50 4.39
CA SER A 280 -32.32 8.58 5.71
C SER A 280 -31.36 7.42 5.99
N ALA A 281 -31.47 6.33 5.24
CA ALA A 281 -30.65 5.13 5.36
C ALA A 281 -30.23 4.65 3.96
N PRO A 282 -29.32 5.38 3.28
CA PRO A 282 -28.98 5.14 1.88
C PRO A 282 -27.97 3.98 1.74
N PHE A 283 -28.31 2.83 2.33
CA PHE A 283 -27.45 1.65 2.31
C PHE A 283 -27.53 0.97 0.95
N ARG A 284 -26.36 0.73 0.37
CA ARG A 284 -26.14 0.01 -0.88
C ARG A 284 -25.26 -1.23 -0.63
N ASP A 285 -25.34 -1.78 0.56
CA ASP A 285 -24.55 -2.93 0.99
C ASP A 285 -24.69 -4.11 0.02
N VAL A 286 -23.58 -4.80 -0.25
CA VAL A 286 -23.54 -5.95 -1.16
C VAL A 286 -23.06 -7.19 -0.42
N ILE A 287 -23.47 -8.37 -0.88
CA ILE A 287 -23.03 -9.64 -0.28
C ILE A 287 -21.65 -10.05 -0.81
N ASN A 288 -20.82 -10.58 0.07
CA ASN A 288 -19.55 -11.22 -0.28
C ASN A 288 -19.84 -12.63 -0.80
N ARG A 289 -19.53 -12.90 -2.06
CA ARG A 289 -19.75 -14.20 -2.70
C ARG A 289 -18.71 -14.46 -3.78
N TRP A 290 -18.47 -15.74 -4.06
CA TRP A 290 -17.65 -16.16 -5.18
C TRP A 290 -18.27 -15.74 -6.52
N HIS A 291 -17.42 -15.36 -7.48
CA HIS A 291 -17.80 -15.21 -8.88
C HIS A 291 -17.99 -16.61 -9.49
N LEU A 292 -19.23 -17.09 -9.48
CA LEU A 292 -19.58 -18.39 -10.05
C LEU A 292 -20.57 -18.20 -11.19
N VAL A 293 -20.13 -18.56 -12.40
CA VAL A 293 -20.97 -18.62 -13.60
C VAL A 293 -21.46 -20.04 -13.78
N LYS A 294 -22.78 -20.22 -13.96
CA LYS A 294 -23.36 -21.55 -14.22
C LYS A 294 -22.93 -22.06 -15.60
N LYS A 295 -22.56 -23.34 -15.70
CA LYS A 295 -22.39 -24.03 -16.99
C LYS A 295 -23.69 -24.06 -17.81
N ASP A 296 -24.82 -24.34 -17.17
CA ASP A 296 -26.16 -24.19 -17.75
C ASP A 296 -26.90 -23.02 -17.07
N PRO A 297 -26.99 -21.86 -17.73
CA PRO A 297 -27.68 -20.69 -17.19
C PRO A 297 -29.18 -20.90 -16.96
N SER A 298 -29.80 -21.84 -17.68
CA SER A 298 -31.24 -22.11 -17.62
C SER A 298 -31.64 -23.08 -16.49
N ALA A 299 -30.69 -23.89 -16.03
CA ALA A 299 -30.92 -24.84 -14.95
C ALA A 299 -31.09 -24.16 -13.59
N ALA A 300 -31.98 -24.69 -12.75
CA ALA A 300 -32.14 -24.22 -11.37
C ALA A 300 -30.84 -24.35 -10.57
N LEU A 301 -30.15 -25.50 -10.72
CA LEU A 301 -28.83 -25.80 -10.17
C LEU A 301 -27.92 -26.26 -11.31
N SER A 302 -26.71 -25.74 -11.38
CA SER A 302 -25.69 -26.11 -12.36
C SER A 302 -24.33 -26.07 -11.70
N ASP A 303 -23.44 -26.96 -12.12
CA ASP A 303 -22.02 -26.83 -11.82
C ASP A 303 -21.50 -25.47 -12.34
N PRO A 304 -20.50 -24.88 -11.65
CA PRO A 304 -19.87 -23.65 -12.11
C PRO A 304 -18.94 -23.94 -13.29
N VAL A 305 -18.79 -22.97 -14.20
CA VAL A 305 -17.82 -23.01 -15.31
C VAL A 305 -16.42 -23.24 -14.75
N GLU A 306 -16.02 -22.42 -13.79
CA GLU A 306 -14.78 -22.56 -13.02
C GLU A 306 -15.08 -23.02 -11.58
N PRO A 307 -14.70 -24.25 -11.19
CA PRO A 307 -14.88 -24.73 -9.83
C PRO A 307 -13.92 -24.05 -8.84
N ILE A 308 -14.41 -23.82 -7.63
CA ILE A 308 -13.56 -23.37 -6.52
C ILE A 308 -12.58 -24.49 -6.17
N THR A 309 -11.29 -24.17 -6.22
CA THR A 309 -10.21 -25.07 -5.81
C THR A 309 -9.73 -24.66 -4.42
N TRP A 310 -9.68 -25.63 -3.51
CA TRP A 310 -9.18 -25.44 -2.15
C TRP A 310 -7.82 -26.10 -2.02
N TRP A 311 -6.85 -25.36 -1.51
CA TRP A 311 -5.54 -25.87 -1.13
C TRP A 311 -5.51 -26.09 0.37
N ILE A 312 -4.93 -27.21 0.79
CA ILE A 312 -4.71 -27.51 2.22
C ILE A 312 -3.24 -27.26 2.50
N GLU A 313 -2.95 -26.46 3.53
CA GLU A 313 -1.58 -26.18 3.95
C GLU A 313 -0.82 -27.48 4.25
N ASN A 314 0.43 -27.56 3.81
CA ASN A 314 1.26 -28.75 3.94
C ASN A 314 1.53 -29.14 5.42
N THR A 315 1.44 -28.20 6.36
CA THR A 315 1.57 -28.43 7.81
C THR A 315 0.30 -29.02 8.44
N THR A 316 -0.82 -29.05 7.71
CA THR A 316 -2.07 -29.67 8.20
C THR A 316 -1.82 -31.16 8.48
N PRO A 317 -2.07 -31.64 9.72
CA PRO A 317 -1.89 -33.04 10.09
C PRO A 317 -2.58 -33.99 9.12
N VAL A 318 -1.85 -35.04 8.69
CA VAL A 318 -2.30 -35.94 7.63
C VAL A 318 -3.59 -36.65 8.01
N GLU A 319 -3.77 -36.98 9.28
CA GLU A 319 -4.97 -37.58 9.86
C GLU A 319 -6.23 -36.71 9.73
N TRP A 320 -6.09 -35.39 9.57
CA TRP A 320 -7.22 -34.47 9.41
C TRP A 320 -7.60 -34.26 7.95
N ARG A 321 -6.67 -34.46 7.01
CA ARG A 321 -6.91 -34.25 5.56
C ARG A 321 -8.15 -35.01 5.04
N PRO A 322 -8.42 -36.27 5.43
CA PRO A 322 -9.63 -36.98 5.00
C PRO A 322 -10.96 -36.38 5.49
N LEU A 323 -10.96 -35.51 6.52
CA LEU A 323 -12.17 -34.84 7.00
C LEU A 323 -12.65 -33.78 6.01
N PHE A 324 -11.73 -33.16 5.27
CA PHE A 324 -12.07 -32.14 4.28
C PHE A 324 -12.74 -32.77 3.04
N ASN A 325 -12.19 -33.87 2.53
CA ASN A 325 -12.73 -34.56 1.35
C ASN A 325 -14.16 -35.08 1.55
N ARG A 326 -14.47 -35.58 2.75
CA ARG A 326 -15.82 -36.09 3.08
C ARG A 326 -16.87 -34.98 3.14
N ARG A 327 -16.48 -33.74 3.43
CA ARG A 327 -17.40 -32.61 3.59
C ARG A 327 -17.59 -31.81 2.29
N THR A 328 -16.57 -31.80 1.42
CA THR A 328 -16.61 -31.14 0.11
C THR A 328 -17.17 -32.03 -1.01
N GLY A 329 -17.45 -33.31 -0.73
CA GLY A 329 -18.08 -34.24 -1.67
C GLY A 329 -17.19 -34.66 -2.84
N ARG A 330 -15.87 -34.43 -2.76
CA ARG A 330 -14.90 -34.86 -3.78
C ARG A 330 -13.84 -35.75 -3.16
N GLU A 331 -13.97 -37.05 -3.39
CA GLU A 331 -12.87 -38.01 -3.27
C GLU A 331 -12.00 -37.87 -4.53
N GLN A 332 -11.03 -36.96 -4.52
CA GLN A 332 -9.89 -37.06 -5.43
C GLN A 332 -8.65 -37.14 -4.55
N GLY A 333 -7.98 -38.29 -4.62
CA GLY A 333 -6.75 -38.57 -3.87
C GLY A 333 -5.60 -37.67 -4.33
N PHE A 334 -4.80 -37.27 -3.36
CA PHE A 334 -3.45 -36.78 -3.59
C PHE A 334 -2.47 -37.94 -3.57
#